data_AF-A0A382MMS5-F1
#
_entry.id   AF-A0A382MMS5-F1
#
_cell.length_a   1.000
_cell.length_b   1.000
_cell.length_c   1.000
_cell.angle_alpha   90.00
_cell.angle_beta   90.00
_cell.angle_gamma   90.00
#
_symmetry.space_group_name_H-M   'P 1'
#
loop_
_entity.id
_entity.type
_entity.pdbx_description
1 polymer ?
#
loop_
_entity_poly.entity_id
_entity_poly.type
_entity_poly.pdbx_seq_one_letter_code
_entity_poly.pdbx_strand_id
1 'polypeptide(L)'
;MFHIRLVGVSGRLAIVAILIACSGVPVLGDLMVVGGDNKVAFDGPNIVFEAPGRDVVSLIDIGADPANPKIIANLPLMNSVFGPPTNLAITPDESLALVANAMN
;
A
#
# COMPACT_ATOMS: atom_id res chain seq x y z
N MET A 1 13.00 56.51 -32.64
CA MET A 1 13.46 55.41 -33.50
C MET A 1 14.13 54.35 -32.62
N PHE A 2 13.35 53.46 -32.00
CA PHE A 2 13.82 52.17 -31.48
C PHE A 2 12.64 51.21 -31.51
N HIS A 3 12.67 50.30 -32.48
CA HIS A 3 11.74 49.18 -32.60
C HIS A 3 12.25 48.06 -31.68
N ILE A 4 11.48 47.71 -30.66
CA ILE A 4 11.65 46.44 -29.95
C ILE A 4 11.06 45.36 -30.84
N ARG A 5 11.92 44.53 -31.42
CA ARG A 5 11.50 43.30 -32.10
C ARG A 5 11.28 42.21 -31.06
N LEU A 6 10.06 41.69 -31.02
CA LEU A 6 9.67 40.51 -30.27
C LEU A 6 10.44 39.30 -30.86
N VAL A 7 11.51 38.86 -30.20
CA VAL A 7 12.23 37.64 -30.57
C VAL A 7 11.44 36.45 -30.03
N GLY A 8 10.88 35.66 -30.95
CA GLY A 8 10.13 34.45 -30.64
C GLY A 8 11.02 33.34 -30.09
N VAL A 9 10.89 33.04 -28.80
CA VAL A 9 11.45 31.84 -28.15
C VAL A 9 10.47 31.36 -27.06
N SER A 10 9.24 31.00 -27.42
CA SER A 10 8.20 30.66 -26.43
C SER A 10 7.59 29.26 -26.55
N GLY A 11 7.81 28.53 -27.66
CA GLY A 11 7.17 27.22 -27.86
C GLY A 11 7.94 26.03 -27.29
N ARG A 12 9.26 25.97 -27.48
CA ARG A 12 10.04 24.74 -27.21
C ARG A 12 10.46 24.58 -25.75
N LEU A 13 10.74 25.67 -25.02
CA LEU A 13 11.08 25.59 -23.60
C LEU A 13 9.86 25.24 -22.72
N ALA A 14 8.67 25.72 -23.08
CA ALA A 14 7.45 25.43 -22.35
C ALA A 14 7.07 23.94 -22.39
N ILE A 15 7.33 23.27 -23.53
CA ILE A 15 7.06 21.83 -23.70
C ILE A 15 7.98 20.97 -22.81
N VAL A 16 9.26 21.35 -22.67
CA VAL A 16 10.21 20.62 -21.82
C VAL A 16 9.85 20.72 -20.34
N ALA A 17 9.38 21.89 -19.88
CA ALA A 17 8.95 22.09 -18.50
C ALA A 17 7.70 21.26 -18.12
N ILE A 18 6.78 21.04 -19.06
CA ILE A 18 5.58 20.21 -18.84
C ILE A 18 5.94 18.72 -18.75
N LEU A 19 6.87 18.25 -19.56
CA LEU A 19 7.32 16.84 -19.54
C LEU A 19 8.04 16.46 -18.24
N ILE A 20 8.77 17.39 -17.62
CA ILE A 20 9.47 17.18 -16.34
C ILE A 20 8.50 17.18 -15.15
N ALA A 21 7.36 17.88 -15.25
CA ALA A 21 6.35 17.89 -14.20
C ALA A 21 5.55 16.57 -14.10
N CYS A 22 5.58 15.71 -15.13
CA CYS A 22 4.86 14.43 -15.15
C CYS A 22 5.66 13.22 -14.65
N SER A 23 6.96 13.35 -14.36
CA SER A 23 7.80 12.22 -13.94
C SER A 23 7.74 11.88 -12.44
N GLY A 24 6.84 12.52 -11.69
CA GLY A 24 6.83 12.47 -10.22
C GLY A 24 5.88 11.47 -9.58
N VAL A 25 5.08 10.70 -10.34
CA VAL A 25 4.25 9.66 -9.71
C VAL A 25 5.14 8.45 -9.48
N PRO A 26 5.48 8.09 -8.24
CA PRO A 26 6.12 6.81 -8.02
C PRO A 26 5.09 5.75 -8.45
N VAL A 27 5.44 4.94 -9.45
CA VAL A 27 4.77 3.66 -9.64
C VAL A 27 5.23 2.82 -8.46
N LEU A 28 4.50 2.96 -7.36
CA LEU A 28 4.57 2.03 -6.25
C LEU A 28 3.74 0.83 -6.69
N GLY A 29 4.30 -0.37 -6.53
CA GLY A 29 3.60 -1.59 -6.92
C GLY A 29 2.46 -1.80 -5.95
N ASP A 30 1.26 -2.06 -6.46
CA ASP A 30 0.06 -2.22 -5.64
C ASP A 30 0.33 -3.11 -4.40
N LEU A 31 0.28 -2.50 -3.20
CA LEU A 31 0.53 -3.15 -1.91
C LEU A 31 -0.79 -3.41 -1.18
N MET A 32 -0.91 -4.60 -0.62
CA MET A 32 -2.01 -4.99 0.25
C MET A 32 -1.50 -5.29 1.67
N VAL A 33 -2.20 -4.73 2.67
CA VAL A 33 -1.94 -5.00 4.09
C VAL A 33 -3.01 -5.96 4.60
N VAL A 34 -2.59 -7.11 5.12
CA VAL A 34 -3.50 -8.17 5.60
C VAL A 34 -3.25 -8.47 7.07
N GLY A 35 -4.32 -8.57 7.84
CA GLY A 35 -4.31 -8.96 9.23
C GLY A 35 -4.68 -10.42 9.45
N GLY A 36 -3.83 -11.17 10.14
CA GLY A 36 -4.12 -12.52 10.60
C GLY A 36 -4.03 -12.60 12.12
N ASP A 37 -5.04 -13.19 12.77
CA ASP A 37 -5.05 -13.34 14.23
C ASP A 37 -4.60 -14.73 14.69
N ASN A 38 -4.63 -15.74 13.81
CA ASN A 38 -4.26 -17.14 14.09
C ASN A 38 -4.96 -17.73 15.33
N LYS A 39 -6.18 -17.27 15.64
CA LYS A 39 -6.96 -17.73 16.82
C LYS A 39 -7.96 -18.83 16.49
N VAL A 40 -8.14 -19.15 15.21
CA VAL A 40 -9.04 -20.21 14.72
C VAL A 40 -8.30 -21.10 13.73
N ALA A 41 -8.31 -22.41 13.98
CA ALA A 41 -7.76 -23.43 13.11
C ALA A 41 -8.82 -24.49 12.80
N PHE A 42 -8.58 -25.29 11.76
CA PHE A 42 -9.41 -26.42 11.40
C PHE A 42 -8.64 -27.72 11.64
N ASP A 43 -9.23 -28.63 12.40
CA ASP A 43 -8.76 -30.00 12.58
C ASP A 43 -9.81 -30.97 12.00
N GLY A 44 -9.65 -31.27 10.71
CA GLY A 44 -10.66 -31.99 9.93
C GLY A 44 -11.98 -31.20 9.88
N PRO A 45 -13.11 -31.79 10.31
CA PRO A 45 -14.39 -31.10 10.35
C PRO A 45 -14.54 -30.16 11.57
N ASN A 46 -13.60 -30.19 12.53
CA ASN A 46 -13.71 -29.46 13.78
C ASN A 46 -13.05 -28.08 13.68
N ILE A 47 -13.64 -27.11 14.36
CA ILE A 47 -13.04 -25.79 14.59
C ILE A 47 -12.31 -25.85 15.92
N VAL A 48 -11.05 -25.44 15.93
CA VAL A 48 -10.19 -25.38 17.12
C VAL A 48 -9.83 -23.91 17.39
N PHE A 49 -9.98 -23.49 18.64
CA PHE A 49 -9.55 -22.16 19.07
C PHE A 49 -8.13 -22.23 19.63
N GLU A 50 -7.28 -21.36 19.13
CA GLU A 50 -5.87 -21.28 19.49
C GLU A 50 -5.63 -20.14 20.49
N ALA A 51 -4.56 -20.27 21.28
CA ALA A 51 -4.15 -19.22 22.18
C ALA A 51 -3.67 -17.97 21.41
N PRO A 52 -3.93 -16.74 21.92
CA PRO A 52 -3.37 -15.52 21.34
C PRO A 52 -1.84 -15.54 21.30
N GLY A 53 -1.24 -14.76 20.40
CA GLY A 53 0.22 -14.52 20.38
C GLY A 53 0.94 -14.96 19.10
N ARG A 54 0.20 -15.43 18.10
CA ARG A 54 0.72 -15.77 16.77
C ARG A 54 0.20 -14.81 15.69
N ASP A 55 -0.32 -13.68 16.10
CA ASP A 55 -0.90 -12.66 15.22
C ASP A 55 0.16 -12.09 14.26
N VAL A 56 -0.27 -11.74 13.05
CA VAL A 56 0.60 -11.24 11.99
C VAL A 56 -0.08 -10.14 11.19
N VAL A 57 0.70 -9.17 10.76
CA VAL A 57 0.34 -8.27 9.66
C VAL A 57 1.28 -8.55 8.50
N SER A 58 0.72 -8.95 7.37
CA SER A 58 1.45 -9.27 6.15
C SER A 58 1.37 -8.11 5.16
N LEU A 59 2.50 -7.74 4.58
CA LEU A 59 2.53 -6.91 3.37
C LEU A 59 2.64 -7.84 2.17
N ILE A 60 1.74 -7.63 1.21
CA ILE A 60 1.60 -8.43 0.01
C ILE A 60 1.76 -7.50 -1.20
N ASP A 61 2.69 -7.83 -2.08
CA ASP A 61 2.76 -7.25 -3.43
C ASP A 61 1.70 -7.93 -4.30
N ILE A 62 0.75 -7.15 -4.79
CA ILE A 62 -0.33 -7.56 -5.70
C ILE A 62 -0.17 -6.90 -7.09
N GLY A 63 0.85 -6.06 -7.30
CA GLY A 63 1.06 -5.30 -8.52
C GLY A 63 2.02 -5.97 -9.51
N ALA A 64 3.12 -6.56 -9.03
CA ALA A 64 4.16 -7.11 -9.91
C ALA A 64 3.69 -8.31 -10.75
N ASP A 65 2.89 -9.19 -10.15
CA ASP A 65 2.19 -10.29 -10.83
C ASP A 65 0.83 -10.52 -10.14
N PRO A 66 -0.25 -9.88 -10.64
CA PRO A 66 -1.57 -10.00 -10.01
C PRO A 66 -2.13 -11.43 -9.97
N ALA A 67 -1.64 -12.32 -10.85
CA ALA A 67 -2.04 -13.74 -10.82
C ALA A 67 -1.29 -14.53 -9.74
N ASN A 68 -0.15 -14.02 -9.27
CA ASN A 68 0.67 -14.65 -8.24
C ASN A 68 1.16 -13.63 -7.17
N PRO A 69 0.25 -13.11 -6.32
CA PRO A 69 0.61 -12.21 -5.23
C PRO A 69 1.71 -12.77 -4.33
N LYS A 70 2.59 -11.91 -3.81
CA LYS A 70 3.72 -12.33 -2.98
C LYS A 70 3.73 -11.62 -1.65
N ILE A 71 3.86 -12.40 -0.57
CA ILE A 71 4.16 -11.84 0.74
C ILE A 71 5.61 -11.34 0.73
N ILE A 72 5.78 -10.04 0.93
CA ILE A 72 7.11 -9.39 0.94
C ILE A 72 7.60 -9.11 2.37
N ALA A 73 6.68 -9.05 3.34
CA ALA A 73 7.03 -8.94 4.76
C ALA A 73 5.92 -9.52 5.65
N ASN A 74 6.34 -10.04 6.82
CA ASN A 74 5.46 -10.44 7.92
C ASN A 74 5.92 -9.72 9.18
N LEU A 75 5.01 -8.99 9.80
CA LEU A 75 5.25 -8.24 11.03
C LEU A 75 4.48 -8.92 12.18
N PRO A 76 5.16 -9.35 13.26
CA PRO A 76 4.49 -9.92 14.42
C PRO A 76 3.80 -8.80 15.23
N LEU A 77 2.57 -8.49 14.85
CA LEU A 77 1.75 -7.43 15.45
C LEU A 77 0.43 -8.01 15.91
N MET A 78 -0.01 -7.62 17.11
CA MET A 78 -1.30 -8.01 17.66
C MET A 78 -2.43 -7.61 16.71
N ASN A 79 -3.38 -8.53 16.51
CA ASN A 79 -4.51 -8.32 15.62
C ASN A 79 -5.70 -9.22 16.01
N SER A 80 -6.88 -8.87 15.53
CA SER A 80 -8.08 -9.65 15.76
C SER A 80 -8.99 -9.60 14.55
N VAL A 81 -9.43 -10.77 14.08
CA VAL A 81 -10.56 -10.90 13.15
C VAL A 81 -11.87 -10.99 13.93
N PHE A 82 -11.81 -11.28 15.24
CA PHE A 82 -12.95 -11.15 16.14
C PHE A 82 -13.25 -9.67 16.39
N GLY A 83 -14.33 -9.18 15.77
CA GLY A 83 -14.76 -7.78 15.77
C GLY A 83 -14.98 -7.27 14.34
N PRO A 84 -15.46 -6.03 14.14
CA PRO A 84 -15.48 -5.43 12.82
C PRO A 84 -14.03 -5.19 12.33
N PRO A 85 -13.63 -5.68 11.13
CA PRO A 85 -12.26 -5.57 10.64
C PRO A 85 -12.01 -4.17 10.04
N THR A 86 -11.85 -3.17 10.90
CA THR A 86 -11.66 -1.76 10.50
C THR A 86 -10.33 -1.17 10.97
N ASN A 87 -9.37 -2.01 11.35
CA ASN A 87 -8.15 -1.61 12.05
C ASN A 87 -6.90 -1.51 11.16
N LEU A 88 -7.05 -1.68 9.84
CA LEU A 88 -5.97 -1.61 8.86
C LEU A 88 -6.28 -0.56 7.79
N ALA A 89 -5.29 0.26 7.44
CA ALA A 89 -5.34 1.17 6.31
C ALA A 89 -3.94 1.35 5.72
N ILE A 90 -3.85 1.61 4.41
CA ILE A 90 -2.62 2.00 3.73
C ILE A 90 -2.88 3.33 3.02
N THR A 91 -1.89 4.23 3.01
CA THR A 91 -2.00 5.49 2.29
C THR A 91 -2.06 5.26 0.78
N PRO A 92 -2.68 6.15 -0.02
CA PRO A 92 -2.77 5.98 -1.47
C PRO A 92 -1.41 5.94 -2.17
N ASP A 93 -0.40 6.56 -1.55
CA ASP A 93 1.00 6.53 -1.99
C ASP A 93 1.79 5.41 -1.29
N GLU A 94 1.14 4.47 -0.62
CA GLU A 94 1.67 3.22 -0.05
C GLU A 94 2.91 3.34 0.86
N SER A 95 3.31 4.56 1.21
CA SER A 95 4.48 4.86 2.02
C SER A 95 4.25 4.63 3.51
N LEU A 96 2.98 4.54 3.92
CA LEU A 96 2.55 4.37 5.29
C LEU A 96 1.36 3.41 5.40
N ALA A 97 1.48 2.41 6.27
CA ALA A 97 0.38 1.58 6.73
C ALA A 97 0.05 1.89 8.20
N LEU A 98 -1.25 2.05 8.49
CA LEU A 98 -1.78 2.22 9.83
C LEU A 98 -2.36 0.90 10.34
N VAL A 99 -1.90 0.47 11.52
CA VAL A 99 -2.35 -0.75 12.18
C VAL A 99 -2.81 -0.37 13.59
N ALA A 100 -4.09 -0.57 13.87
CA ALA A 100 -4.66 -0.42 15.21
C ALA A 100 -4.90 -1.79 15.85
N ASN A 101 -4.78 -1.87 17.17
CA ASN A 101 -5.21 -3.05 17.90
C ASN A 101 -6.75 -3.07 17.92
N ALA A 102 -7.36 -4.13 17.37
CA ALA A 102 -8.81 -4.31 17.29
C ALA A 102 -9.43 -4.84 18.60
N MET A 103 -8.60 -5.23 19.59
CA MET A 103 -9.05 -5.61 20.92
C MET A 103 -8.39 -4.74 22.00
N ASN A 104 -9.20 -4.32 22.97
CA ASN A 104 -8.77 -3.60 24.17
C ASN A 104 -9.24 -4.37 25.40
#